data_AF-A0A5H2Y8P6-F1
#
_entry.id   AF-A0A5H2Y8P6-F1
#
_cell.length_a   1.000
_cell.length_b   1.000
_cell.length_c   1.000
_cell.angle_alpha   90.00
_cell.angle_beta   90.00
_cell.angle_gamma   90.00
#
_symmetry.space_group_name_H-M   'P 1'
#
loop_
_entity.id
_entity.type
_entity.pdbx_description
1 polymer ?
#
loop_
_entity_poly.entity_id
_entity_poly.type
_entity_poly.pdbx_seq_one_letter_code
_entity_poly.pdbx_strand_id
1 'polypeptide(L)'
;MGSIFFCGDTHGRFDHVVEAVRKHQPSAIVFLGDLQSSHPLDQELQPILGLTDVWWIHGNHDTDSDSDYDNLFGSALADRNLHGRVVEIAGVRVAGLGGVFRGQVWMPPEQPKHNSPQSYANQCGRGNLWRGGLPRKHRSSIFPVNYSYLVSEQAEILVTHEAPSCHPHGFDAIDELARNLGVRAAFHGHHHESQDYSSHSTQQAFAAYGVGLCGITDQNGHVTVAGSSGG
;
A
#
# COMPACT_ATOMS: atom_id res chain seq x y z
N MET A 1 18.80 2.87 -15.05
CA MET A 1 17.88 2.81 -13.90
C MET A 1 16.71 1.94 -14.31
N GLY A 2 16.28 1.03 -13.43
CA GLY A 2 15.16 0.13 -13.71
C GLY A 2 13.81 0.85 -13.63
N SER A 3 12.77 0.30 -14.23
CA SER A 3 11.39 0.80 -14.09
C SER A 3 10.65 0.07 -12.98
N ILE A 4 9.84 0.80 -12.22
CA ILE A 4 8.92 0.26 -11.21
C ILE A 4 7.48 0.46 -11.70
N PHE A 5 6.67 -0.58 -11.57
CA PHE A 5 5.22 -0.51 -11.76
C PHE A 5 4.48 -0.57 -10.41
N PHE A 6 3.40 0.20 -10.30
CA PHE A 6 2.52 0.23 -9.13
C PHE A 6 1.17 -0.36 -9.53
N CYS A 7 0.72 -1.37 -8.80
CA CYS A 7 -0.47 -2.17 -9.10
C CYS A 7 -1.58 -1.87 -8.09
N GLY A 8 -2.70 -1.34 -8.56
CA GLY A 8 -3.86 -0.99 -7.72
C GLY A 8 -4.83 -2.16 -7.59
N ASP A 9 -5.23 -2.44 -6.35
CA ASP A 9 -6.44 -3.18 -5.97
C ASP A 9 -6.73 -4.40 -6.88
N THR A 10 -5.96 -5.49 -6.71
CA THR A 10 -6.10 -6.64 -7.60
C THR A 10 -7.34 -7.48 -7.28
N HIS A 11 -7.82 -7.49 -6.03
CA HIS A 11 -9.03 -8.21 -5.60
C HIS A 11 -9.07 -9.65 -6.15
N GLY A 12 -7.97 -10.38 -5.98
CA GLY A 12 -7.79 -11.77 -6.43
C GLY A 12 -7.49 -11.95 -7.93
N ARG A 13 -7.35 -10.88 -8.72
CA ARG A 13 -7.09 -10.96 -10.17
C ARG A 13 -5.66 -10.56 -10.50
N PHE A 14 -4.82 -11.53 -10.88
CA PHE A 14 -3.40 -11.29 -11.17
C PHE A 14 -3.02 -11.37 -12.65
N ASP A 15 -3.91 -11.86 -13.52
CA ASP A 15 -3.60 -12.09 -14.94
C ASP A 15 -3.07 -10.82 -15.64
N HIS A 16 -3.72 -9.67 -15.41
CA HIS A 16 -3.31 -8.39 -15.98
C HIS A 16 -1.90 -7.96 -15.55
N VAL A 17 -1.49 -8.27 -14.31
CA VAL A 17 -0.13 -8.01 -13.81
C VAL A 17 0.86 -8.96 -14.48
N VAL A 18 0.53 -10.25 -14.57
CA VAL A 18 1.37 -11.24 -15.23
C VAL A 18 1.63 -10.89 -16.70
N GLU A 19 0.58 -10.50 -17.42
CA GLU A 19 0.67 -10.05 -18.82
C GLU A 19 1.53 -8.79 -18.96
N ALA A 20 1.30 -7.79 -18.10
CA ALA A 20 2.06 -6.55 -18.13
C ALA A 20 3.56 -6.78 -17.83
N VAL A 21 3.89 -7.61 -16.84
CA VAL A 21 5.28 -7.94 -16.51
C VAL A 21 5.95 -8.71 -17.64
N ARG A 22 5.28 -9.70 -18.25
CA ARG A 22 5.85 -10.43 -19.40
C ARG A 22 6.12 -9.51 -20.59
N LYS A 23 5.24 -8.54 -20.83
CA LYS A 23 5.34 -7.61 -21.96
C LYS A 23 6.40 -6.55 -21.74
N HIS A 24 6.44 -5.94 -20.56
CA HIS A 24 7.24 -4.74 -20.29
C HIS A 24 8.50 -5.01 -19.47
N GLN A 25 8.58 -6.16 -18.78
CA GLN A 25 9.69 -6.57 -17.92
C GLN A 25 10.20 -5.43 -17.02
N PRO A 26 9.33 -4.83 -16.19
CA PRO A 26 9.78 -3.84 -15.22
C PRO A 26 10.76 -4.48 -14.25
N SER A 27 11.69 -3.69 -13.71
CA SER A 27 12.65 -4.20 -12.72
C SER A 27 11.97 -4.60 -11.42
N ALA A 28 10.89 -3.92 -11.05
CA ALA A 28 10.07 -4.29 -9.90
C ALA A 28 8.59 -3.93 -10.10
N ILE A 29 7.73 -4.60 -9.34
CA ILE A 29 6.33 -4.24 -9.14
C ILE A 29 6.05 -4.00 -7.65
N VAL A 30 5.12 -3.09 -7.35
CA VAL A 30 4.64 -2.79 -6.00
C VAL A 30 3.12 -2.83 -5.97
N PHE A 31 2.53 -3.77 -5.23
CA PHE A 31 1.08 -3.81 -5.00
C PHE A 31 0.66 -2.81 -3.93
N LEU A 32 -0.43 -2.08 -4.18
CA LEU A 32 -0.93 -0.98 -3.34
C LEU A 32 -2.06 -1.40 -2.38
N GLY A 33 -2.10 -2.68 -2.00
CA GLY A 33 -3.12 -3.23 -1.11
C GLY A 33 -4.30 -3.87 -1.83
N ASP A 34 -5.17 -4.48 -1.03
CA ASP A 34 -6.37 -5.21 -1.44
C ASP A 34 -6.06 -6.26 -2.53
N LEU A 35 -5.10 -7.12 -2.19
CA LEU A 35 -4.64 -8.17 -3.08
C LEU A 35 -5.62 -9.34 -3.10
N GLN A 36 -6.12 -9.74 -1.92
CA GLN A 36 -7.07 -10.84 -1.71
C GLN A 36 -6.76 -12.10 -2.54
N SER A 37 -5.49 -12.53 -2.49
CA SER A 37 -5.02 -13.72 -3.21
C SER A 37 -5.72 -14.99 -2.72
N SER A 38 -6.15 -15.86 -3.64
CA SER A 38 -6.84 -17.10 -3.30
C SER A 38 -5.88 -18.18 -2.76
N HIS A 39 -4.61 -18.11 -3.18
CA HIS A 39 -3.50 -18.92 -2.68
C HIS A 39 -2.40 -18.01 -2.11
N PRO A 40 -1.37 -18.56 -1.44
CA PRO A 40 -0.20 -17.77 -1.06
C PRO A 40 0.32 -16.94 -2.23
N LEU A 41 0.62 -15.65 -1.98
CA LEU A 41 0.92 -14.68 -3.04
C LEU A 41 2.06 -15.14 -3.97
N ASP A 42 3.06 -15.84 -3.45
CA ASP A 42 4.15 -16.42 -4.25
C ASP A 42 3.68 -17.46 -5.28
N GLN A 43 2.59 -18.18 -4.98
CA GLN A 43 2.00 -19.14 -5.90
C GLN A 43 1.18 -18.44 -6.99
N GLU A 44 0.40 -17.41 -6.64
CA GLU A 44 -0.33 -16.58 -7.60
C GLU A 44 0.63 -15.90 -8.59
N LEU A 45 1.79 -15.45 -8.10
CA LEU A 45 2.79 -14.72 -8.89
C LEU A 45 3.91 -15.61 -9.45
N GLN A 46 3.84 -16.92 -9.26
CA GLN A 46 4.84 -17.88 -9.77
C GLN A 46 5.26 -17.61 -11.23
N PRO A 47 4.35 -17.25 -12.16
CA PRO A 47 4.72 -17.00 -13.55
C PRO A 47 5.66 -15.81 -13.78
N ILE A 48 5.86 -14.93 -12.78
CA ILE A 48 6.65 -13.70 -12.88
C ILE A 48 7.75 -13.54 -11.84
N LEU A 49 7.86 -14.43 -10.84
CA LEU A 49 8.89 -14.34 -9.78
C LEU A 49 10.34 -14.35 -10.31
N GLY A 50 10.57 -14.88 -11.51
CA GLY A 50 11.88 -14.85 -12.18
C GLY A 50 12.08 -13.70 -13.17
N LEU A 51 11.08 -12.83 -13.33
CA LEU A 51 11.08 -11.75 -14.33
C LEU A 51 11.13 -10.35 -13.72
N THR A 52 10.70 -10.19 -12.47
CA THR A 52 10.62 -8.89 -11.78
C THR A 52 10.69 -9.09 -10.27
N ASP A 53 11.21 -8.09 -9.55
CA ASP A 53 11.12 -8.06 -8.09
C ASP A 53 9.69 -7.72 -7.65
N VAL A 54 9.18 -8.41 -6.63
CA VAL A 54 7.83 -8.20 -6.12
C VAL A 54 7.87 -7.58 -4.73
N TRP A 55 7.16 -6.46 -4.57
CA TRP A 55 6.92 -5.77 -3.30
C TRP A 55 5.45 -5.46 -3.12
N TRP A 56 5.03 -5.20 -1.90
CA TRP A 56 3.63 -4.91 -1.61
C TRP A 56 3.46 -4.09 -0.34
N ILE A 57 2.35 -3.37 -0.26
CA ILE A 57 1.71 -2.95 0.98
C ILE A 57 0.34 -3.63 1.05
N HIS A 58 -0.18 -3.82 2.27
CA HIS A 58 -1.52 -4.37 2.46
C HIS A 58 -2.57 -3.25 2.41
N GLY A 59 -3.79 -3.60 2.03
CA GLY A 59 -4.98 -2.77 2.14
C GLY A 59 -5.89 -3.20 3.30
N ASN A 60 -7.13 -2.72 3.32
CA ASN A 60 -8.07 -3.11 4.38
C ASN A 60 -8.65 -4.52 4.18
N HIS A 61 -8.82 -4.97 2.93
CA HIS A 61 -9.41 -6.27 2.61
C HIS A 61 -8.44 -7.44 2.81
N ASP A 62 -7.13 -7.18 2.88
CA ASP A 62 -6.10 -8.21 3.15
C ASP A 62 -6.15 -8.78 4.59
N THR A 63 -7.17 -8.41 5.37
CA THR A 63 -7.39 -8.89 6.75
C THR A 63 -8.86 -9.27 7.02
N ASP A 64 -9.69 -9.36 5.99
CA ASP A 64 -11.12 -9.63 6.15
C ASP A 64 -11.37 -11.07 6.64
N SER A 65 -10.62 -12.03 6.11
CA SER A 65 -10.63 -13.44 6.53
C SER A 65 -9.25 -13.93 6.99
N ASP A 66 -9.22 -15.10 7.63
CA ASP A 66 -7.97 -15.78 7.96
C ASP A 66 -7.18 -16.12 6.69
N SER A 67 -7.85 -16.52 5.60
CA SER A 67 -7.21 -16.80 4.31
C SER A 67 -6.60 -15.55 3.66
N ASP A 68 -7.29 -14.40 3.69
CA ASP A 68 -6.72 -13.15 3.13
C ASP A 68 -5.41 -12.81 3.85
N TYR A 69 -5.41 -12.93 5.18
CA TYR A 69 -4.21 -12.69 5.98
C TYR A 69 -3.12 -13.72 5.69
N ASP A 70 -3.44 -15.02 5.75
CA ASP A 70 -2.46 -16.09 5.66
C ASP A 70 -1.84 -16.17 4.26
N ASN A 71 -2.62 -15.94 3.21
CA ASN A 71 -2.14 -15.95 1.83
C ASN A 71 -1.23 -14.76 1.51
N LEU A 72 -1.36 -13.63 2.21
CA LEU A 72 -0.49 -12.48 2.02
C LEU A 72 0.69 -12.49 3.01
N PHE A 73 0.38 -12.36 4.31
CA PHE A 73 1.37 -12.22 5.38
C PHE A 73 2.07 -13.53 5.74
N GLY A 74 1.52 -14.68 5.34
CA GLY A 74 2.12 -16.01 5.52
C GLY A 74 2.79 -16.57 4.27
N SER A 75 2.77 -15.84 3.15
CA SER A 75 3.39 -16.26 1.87
C SER A 75 4.92 -16.28 1.93
N ALA A 76 5.55 -16.87 0.91
CA ALA A 76 7.01 -16.77 0.75
C ALA A 76 7.48 -15.33 0.39
N LEU A 77 6.54 -14.41 0.15
CA LEU A 77 6.79 -12.98 -0.07
C LEU A 77 6.46 -12.12 1.16
N ALA A 78 6.24 -12.72 2.33
CA ALA A 78 5.89 -12.01 3.56
C ALA A 78 6.91 -10.90 3.93
N ASP A 79 8.19 -11.15 3.68
CA ASP A 79 9.30 -10.22 3.95
C ASP A 79 9.35 -9.03 2.98
N ARG A 80 8.54 -9.04 1.90
CA ARG A 80 8.44 -7.98 0.89
C ARG A 80 7.39 -6.91 1.21
N ASN A 81 6.73 -6.97 2.37
CA ASN A 81 5.81 -5.93 2.84
C ASN A 81 6.51 -4.59 3.17
N LEU A 82 6.23 -3.51 2.42
CA LEU A 82 6.83 -2.19 2.62
C LEU A 82 6.24 -1.37 3.78
N HIS A 83 5.16 -1.82 4.43
CA HIS A 83 4.52 -1.04 5.49
C HIS A 83 5.49 -0.66 6.62
N GLY A 84 5.63 0.64 6.88
CA GLY A 84 6.45 1.19 7.96
C GLY A 84 7.95 1.16 7.69
N ARG A 85 8.39 1.02 6.43
CA ARG A 85 9.82 1.05 6.07
C ARG A 85 10.10 1.75 4.76
N VAL A 86 11.37 2.11 4.57
CA VAL A 86 11.94 2.58 3.30
C VAL A 86 12.90 1.52 2.77
N VAL A 87 12.78 1.19 1.48
CA VAL A 87 13.63 0.20 0.80
C VAL A 87 14.10 0.77 -0.52
N GLU A 88 15.34 0.47 -0.91
CA GLU A 88 15.83 0.75 -2.26
C GLU A 88 15.32 -0.32 -3.24
N ILE A 89 14.53 0.09 -4.24
CA ILE A 89 13.94 -0.77 -5.26
C ILE A 89 14.34 -0.20 -6.62
N ALA A 90 14.99 -1.01 -7.47
CA ALA A 90 15.44 -0.58 -8.80
C ALA A 90 16.30 0.72 -8.81
N GLY A 91 16.99 1.01 -7.70
CA GLY A 91 17.80 2.21 -7.51
C GLY A 91 17.01 3.45 -7.04
N VAL A 92 15.77 3.27 -6.57
CA VAL A 92 14.88 4.34 -6.06
C VAL A 92 14.52 4.04 -4.61
N ARG A 93 14.58 5.04 -3.72
CA ARG A 93 14.11 4.87 -2.33
C ARG A 93 12.58 4.94 -2.27
N VAL A 94 11.94 3.83 -1.92
CA VAL A 94 10.48 3.69 -1.83
C VAL A 94 10.07 3.49 -0.37
N ALA A 95 9.25 4.41 0.16
CA ALA A 95 8.58 4.30 1.45
C ALA A 95 7.21 3.66 1.29
N GLY A 96 6.81 2.76 2.21
CA GLY A 96 5.48 2.15 2.21
C GLY A 96 4.66 2.42 3.45
N LEU A 97 3.41 2.84 3.28
CA LEU A 97 2.40 2.93 4.34
C LEU A 97 1.13 2.17 3.93
N GLY A 98 1.13 0.86 4.19
CA GLY A 98 -0.07 0.03 4.05
C GLY A 98 -1.12 0.23 5.14
N GLY A 99 -2.31 -0.33 4.91
CA GLY A 99 -3.45 -0.29 5.81
C GLY A 99 -4.28 0.99 5.69
N VAL A 100 -5.25 1.12 6.59
CA VAL A 100 -6.22 2.23 6.63
C VAL A 100 -6.26 2.92 7.99
N PHE A 101 -6.70 4.17 8.03
CA PHE A 101 -6.97 4.85 9.29
C PHE A 101 -8.26 4.31 9.91
N ARG A 102 -8.26 4.09 11.22
CA ARG A 102 -9.44 3.58 11.95
C ARG A 102 -9.59 4.32 13.25
N GLY A 103 -10.75 4.91 13.50
CA GLY A 103 -11.01 5.74 14.70
C GLY A 103 -10.90 5.02 16.05
N GLN A 104 -10.81 3.68 16.07
CA GLN A 104 -10.46 2.92 17.29
C GLN A 104 -8.96 2.93 17.59
N VAL A 105 -8.11 3.27 16.62
CA VAL A 105 -6.65 3.39 16.74
C VAL A 105 -6.25 4.84 16.57
N TRP A 106 -6.47 5.39 15.37
CA TRP A 106 -6.15 6.75 14.97
C TRP A 106 -6.96 7.12 13.71
N MET A 107 -7.63 8.28 13.76
CA MET A 107 -8.32 8.88 12.62
C MET A 107 -7.88 10.35 12.52
N PRO A 108 -6.88 10.67 11.69
CA PRO A 108 -6.45 12.06 11.51
C PRO A 108 -7.63 12.97 11.11
N PRO A 109 -7.66 14.23 11.55
CA PRO A 109 -6.64 14.94 12.35
C PRO A 109 -6.78 14.72 13.87
N GLU A 110 -7.64 13.80 14.33
CA GLU A 110 -7.80 13.52 15.76
C GLU A 110 -6.52 12.91 16.36
N GLN A 111 -6.34 13.11 17.67
CA GLN A 111 -5.26 12.49 18.42
C GLN A 111 -5.43 10.95 18.43
N PRO A 112 -4.32 10.19 18.31
CA PRO A 112 -4.41 8.73 18.34
C PRO A 112 -4.87 8.23 19.71
N LYS A 113 -5.75 7.23 19.69
CA LYS A 113 -6.20 6.51 20.90
C LYS A 113 -5.18 5.47 21.36
N HIS A 114 -4.47 4.86 20.40
CA HIS A 114 -3.41 3.90 20.68
C HIS A 114 -2.19 4.13 19.79
N ASN A 115 -1.02 4.26 20.40
CA ASN A 115 0.22 4.54 19.68
C ASN A 115 0.76 3.33 18.90
N SER A 116 0.51 2.10 19.37
CA SER A 116 1.11 0.89 18.83
C SER A 116 0.16 -0.31 18.86
N PRO A 117 0.41 -1.35 18.03
CA PRO A 117 -0.29 -2.64 18.10
C PRO A 117 -0.39 -3.20 19.51
N GLN A 118 0.71 -3.18 20.26
CA GLN A 118 0.76 -3.69 21.62
C GLN A 118 -0.12 -2.88 22.57
N SER A 119 -0.13 -1.55 22.43
CA SER A 119 -0.99 -0.67 23.25
C SER A 119 -2.47 -0.96 23.04
N TYR A 120 -2.89 -1.22 21.79
CA TYR A 120 -4.26 -1.61 21.48
C TYR A 120 -4.59 -3.01 22.03
N ALA A 121 -3.73 -4.01 21.78
CA ALA A 121 -3.95 -5.39 22.21
C ALA A 121 -4.09 -5.52 23.74
N ASN A 122 -3.36 -4.70 24.51
CA ASN A 122 -3.46 -4.67 25.96
C ASN A 122 -4.80 -4.13 26.47
N GLN A 123 -5.52 -3.34 25.66
CA GLN A 123 -6.75 -2.65 26.07
C GLN A 123 -8.02 -3.25 25.47
N CYS A 124 -7.93 -3.96 24.33
CA CYS A 124 -9.10 -4.53 23.66
C CYS A 124 -9.70 -5.73 24.39
N GLY A 125 -9.06 -6.24 25.45
CA GLY A 125 -9.51 -7.40 26.20
C GLY A 125 -9.15 -8.73 25.52
N ARG A 126 -8.89 -9.76 26.32
CA ARG A 126 -8.34 -11.06 25.85
C ARG A 126 -9.23 -11.78 24.84
N GLY A 127 -10.55 -11.66 24.97
CA GLY A 127 -11.52 -12.32 24.07
C GLY A 127 -11.52 -11.78 22.63
N ASN A 128 -10.93 -10.59 22.42
CA ASN A 128 -10.84 -9.98 21.09
C ASN A 128 -9.51 -10.28 20.37
N LEU A 129 -8.54 -10.89 21.07
CA LEU A 129 -7.24 -11.20 20.50
C LEU A 129 -7.37 -12.31 19.46
N TRP A 130 -6.80 -12.09 18.28
CA TRP A 130 -6.72 -13.09 17.22
C TRP A 130 -5.31 -13.68 17.18
N ARG A 131 -5.23 -15.01 17.34
CA ARG A 131 -3.97 -15.77 17.45
C ARG A 131 -3.00 -15.18 18.48
N GLY A 132 -3.54 -14.72 19.61
CA GLY A 132 -2.77 -14.15 20.72
C GLY A 132 -2.27 -12.72 20.52
N GLY A 133 -2.59 -12.07 19.39
CA GLY A 133 -2.19 -10.69 19.10
C GLY A 133 -3.39 -9.79 18.78
N LEU A 134 -3.15 -8.74 17.98
CA LEU A 134 -4.22 -7.83 17.53
C LEU A 134 -5.44 -8.58 16.98
N PRO A 135 -6.67 -8.07 17.21
CA PRO A 135 -7.81 -8.51 16.43
C PRO A 135 -7.49 -8.38 14.94
N ARG A 136 -7.91 -9.35 14.13
CA ARG A 136 -7.51 -9.46 12.72
C ARG A 136 -7.73 -8.16 11.93
N LYS A 137 -8.90 -7.53 12.09
CA LYS A 137 -9.24 -6.22 11.50
C LYS A 137 -8.22 -5.11 11.80
N HIS A 138 -7.58 -5.15 12.95
CA HIS A 138 -6.59 -4.14 13.35
C HIS A 138 -5.18 -4.44 12.84
N ARG A 139 -4.96 -5.57 12.18
CA ARG A 139 -3.69 -5.84 11.48
C ARG A 139 -3.52 -5.01 10.21
N SER A 140 -4.61 -4.46 9.68
CA SER A 140 -4.62 -3.48 8.59
C SER A 140 -4.85 -2.03 9.06
N SER A 141 -4.66 -1.74 10.35
CA SER A 141 -4.76 -0.36 10.86
C SER A 141 -3.41 0.35 10.80
N ILE A 142 -3.43 1.61 10.35
CA ILE A 142 -2.27 2.50 10.48
C ILE A 142 -2.11 2.89 11.95
N PHE A 143 -1.05 2.39 12.59
CA PHE A 143 -0.66 2.81 13.93
C PHE A 143 0.31 3.99 13.87
N PRO A 144 0.22 4.96 14.80
CA PRO A 144 1.12 6.11 14.84
C PRO A 144 2.60 5.75 14.86
N VAL A 145 2.99 4.66 15.55
CA VAL A 145 4.39 4.23 15.58
C VAL A 145 4.97 3.94 14.18
N ASN A 146 4.18 3.38 13.27
CA ASN A 146 4.63 3.07 11.91
C ASN A 146 4.74 4.35 11.07
N TYR A 147 3.78 5.26 11.25
CA TYR A 147 3.80 6.58 10.61
C TYR A 147 5.00 7.42 11.09
N SER A 148 5.21 7.51 12.41
CA SER A 148 6.30 8.29 13.01
C SER A 148 7.69 7.78 12.62
N TYR A 149 7.86 6.47 12.43
CA TYR A 149 9.11 5.92 11.91
C TYR A 149 9.41 6.47 10.51
N LEU A 150 8.42 6.47 9.62
CA LEU A 150 8.60 7.01 8.26
C LEU A 150 8.84 8.51 8.24
N VAL A 151 8.23 9.29 9.15
CA VAL A 151 8.47 10.75 9.24
C VAL A 151 9.95 11.08 9.47
N SER A 152 10.73 10.20 10.12
CA SER A 152 12.16 10.40 10.34
C SER A 152 13.07 9.91 9.20
N GLU A 153 12.49 9.41 8.11
CA GLU A 153 13.21 8.85 6.97
C GLU A 153 13.24 9.80 5.76
N GLN A 154 13.89 9.36 4.68
CA GLN A 154 13.84 10.02 3.38
C GLN A 154 13.47 9.00 2.31
N ALA A 155 12.67 9.43 1.32
CA ALA A 155 12.33 8.60 0.18
C ALA A 155 12.08 9.45 -1.06
N GLU A 156 12.13 8.83 -2.24
CA GLU A 156 11.78 9.47 -3.50
C GLU A 156 10.33 9.17 -3.88
N ILE A 157 9.83 7.99 -3.54
CA ILE A 157 8.47 7.56 -3.79
C ILE A 157 7.81 7.12 -2.47
N LEU A 158 6.57 7.54 -2.26
CA LEU A 158 5.69 7.01 -1.23
C LEU A 158 4.63 6.13 -1.89
N VAL A 159 4.43 4.92 -1.38
CA VAL A 159 3.27 4.08 -1.71
C VAL A 159 2.35 3.97 -0.50
N THR A 160 1.07 4.23 -0.69
CA THR A 160 0.04 4.14 0.35
C THR A 160 -1.16 3.34 -0.15
N HIS A 161 -1.96 2.79 0.76
CA HIS A 161 -3.27 2.27 0.37
C HIS A 161 -4.29 3.41 0.36
N GLU A 162 -4.40 4.10 1.50
CA GLU A 162 -5.18 5.34 1.65
C GLU A 162 -4.64 6.49 0.78
N ALA A 163 -5.53 7.39 0.34
CA ALA A 163 -5.16 8.50 -0.51
C ALA A 163 -4.67 9.76 0.24
N PRO A 164 -3.75 10.54 -0.37
CA PRO A 164 -3.46 11.91 0.06
C PRO A 164 -4.67 12.85 -0.13
N SER A 165 -4.61 14.04 0.47
CA SER A 165 -5.75 14.99 0.58
C SER A 165 -6.32 15.47 -0.76
N CYS A 166 -5.59 15.28 -1.87
CA CYS A 166 -6.08 15.60 -3.21
C CYS A 166 -7.27 14.72 -3.64
N HIS A 167 -7.46 13.57 -3.00
CA HIS A 167 -8.68 12.78 -3.15
C HIS A 167 -9.76 13.28 -2.16
N PRO A 168 -11.06 13.33 -2.54
CA PRO A 168 -12.14 13.78 -1.65
C PRO A 168 -12.29 13.02 -0.33
N HIS A 169 -11.76 11.79 -0.27
CA HIS A 169 -11.73 10.93 0.91
C HIS A 169 -10.30 10.70 1.46
N GLY A 170 -9.33 11.45 0.97
CA GLY A 170 -7.94 11.34 1.38
C GLY A 170 -7.60 12.10 2.67
N PHE A 171 -6.33 12.02 3.07
CA PHE A 171 -5.86 12.46 4.38
C PHE A 171 -4.68 13.44 4.29
N ASP A 172 -4.81 14.59 4.96
CA ASP A 172 -3.72 15.57 5.15
C ASP A 172 -2.49 14.95 5.84
N ALA A 173 -2.70 13.94 6.69
CA ALA A 173 -1.60 13.21 7.32
C ALA A 173 -0.69 12.53 6.28
N ILE A 174 -1.24 12.06 5.16
CA ILE A 174 -0.42 11.46 4.10
C ILE A 174 0.37 12.55 3.35
N ASP A 175 -0.22 13.73 3.15
CA ASP A 175 0.48 14.89 2.57
C ASP A 175 1.64 15.37 3.46
N GLU A 176 1.43 15.39 4.78
CA GLU A 176 2.48 15.69 5.76
C GLU A 176 3.59 14.64 5.71
N LEU A 177 3.24 13.36 5.66
CA LEU A 177 4.22 12.29 5.55
C LEU A 177 5.05 12.40 4.26
N ALA A 178 4.39 12.59 3.12
CA ALA A 178 5.05 12.76 1.83
C ALA A 178 6.05 13.93 1.84
N ARG A 179 5.66 15.07 2.41
CA ARG A 179 6.53 16.24 2.55
C ARG A 179 7.71 16.01 3.49
N ASN A 180 7.50 15.34 4.63
CA ASN A 180 8.59 15.03 5.57
C ASN A 180 9.61 14.05 4.96
N LEU A 181 9.13 13.04 4.23
CA LEU A 181 9.98 12.10 3.50
C LEU A 181 10.74 12.76 2.33
N GLY A 182 10.27 13.89 1.83
CA GLY A 182 10.83 14.58 0.67
C GLY A 182 10.55 13.86 -0.65
N VAL A 183 9.42 13.13 -0.76
CA VAL A 183 9.10 12.36 -1.96
C VAL A 183 8.79 13.27 -3.15
N ARG A 184 9.16 12.83 -4.36
CA ARG A 184 8.73 13.49 -5.60
C ARG A 184 7.37 13.00 -6.08
N ALA A 185 6.99 11.77 -5.71
CA ALA A 185 5.75 11.14 -6.14
C ALA A 185 5.14 10.26 -5.05
N ALA A 186 3.80 10.21 -5.00
CA ALA A 186 3.02 9.32 -4.17
C ALA A 186 2.02 8.53 -5.01
N PHE A 187 1.90 7.21 -4.77
CA PHE A 187 0.96 6.33 -5.45
C PHE A 187 0.03 5.69 -4.43
N HIS A 188 -1.28 5.73 -4.69
CA HIS A 188 -2.29 5.16 -3.79
C HIS A 188 -3.28 4.22 -4.50
N GLY A 189 -3.84 3.27 -3.75
CA GLY A 189 -4.94 2.39 -4.19
C GLY A 189 -6.28 2.79 -3.55
N HIS A 190 -7.03 1.81 -3.05
CA HIS A 190 -8.23 1.91 -2.19
C HIS A 190 -9.49 2.47 -2.84
N HIS A 191 -9.39 3.57 -3.58
CA HIS A 191 -10.56 4.25 -4.14
C HIS A 191 -10.96 3.77 -5.55
N HIS A 192 -10.21 2.82 -6.13
CA HIS A 192 -10.50 2.20 -7.43
C HIS A 192 -10.55 3.19 -8.61
N GLU A 193 -10.03 4.40 -8.43
CA GLU A 193 -10.11 5.49 -9.40
C GLU A 193 -8.72 5.98 -9.81
N SER A 194 -8.59 6.36 -11.09
CA SER A 194 -7.39 6.98 -11.65
C SER A 194 -7.66 8.46 -11.91
N GLN A 195 -7.87 9.23 -10.84
CA GLN A 195 -8.15 10.66 -10.93
C GLN A 195 -6.90 11.46 -11.33
N ASP A 196 -7.11 12.56 -12.06
CA ASP A 196 -6.06 13.52 -12.40
C ASP A 196 -5.88 14.53 -11.26
N TYR A 197 -4.79 14.37 -10.49
CA TYR A 197 -4.40 15.29 -9.42
C TYR A 197 -3.38 16.35 -9.85
N SER A 198 -3.11 16.52 -11.16
CA SER A 198 -2.07 17.43 -11.64
C SER A 198 -2.22 18.86 -11.11
N SER A 199 -3.46 19.33 -10.93
CA SER A 199 -3.80 20.63 -10.34
C SER A 199 -3.37 20.79 -8.87
N HIS A 200 -3.19 19.71 -8.13
CA HIS A 200 -2.84 19.69 -6.71
C HIS A 200 -1.33 19.60 -6.47
N SER A 201 -0.56 19.17 -7.48
CA SER A 201 0.89 18.93 -7.37
C SER A 201 1.69 20.15 -6.86
N THR A 202 1.32 21.35 -7.32
CA THR A 202 1.98 22.59 -6.91
C THR A 202 1.71 22.94 -5.45
N GLN A 203 0.50 22.63 -4.96
CA GLN A 203 0.11 22.88 -3.58
C GLN A 203 0.73 21.84 -2.62
N GLN A 204 0.87 20.59 -3.06
CA GLN A 204 1.39 19.49 -2.26
C GLN A 204 2.93 19.40 -2.23
N ALA A 205 3.60 19.99 -3.22
CA ALA A 205 5.05 19.86 -3.47
C ALA A 205 5.51 18.44 -3.88
N PHE A 206 4.58 17.53 -4.19
CA PHE A 206 4.82 16.22 -4.79
C PHE A 206 3.72 15.89 -5.79
N ALA A 207 3.97 14.94 -6.70
CA ALA A 207 2.94 14.44 -7.62
C ALA A 207 2.19 13.25 -7.00
N ALA A 208 0.86 13.30 -6.96
CA ALA A 208 0.04 12.18 -6.48
C ALA A 208 -0.60 11.43 -7.65
N TYR A 209 -0.74 10.11 -7.52
CA TYR A 209 -1.37 9.24 -8.52
C TYR A 209 -2.29 8.22 -7.84
N GLY A 210 -3.56 8.21 -8.22
CA GLY A 210 -4.47 7.12 -7.90
C GLY A 210 -4.31 6.00 -8.92
N VAL A 211 -4.12 4.77 -8.45
CA VAL A 211 -4.06 3.59 -9.32
C VAL A 211 -5.38 2.85 -9.19
N GLY A 212 -6.15 2.83 -10.28
CA GLY A 212 -7.49 2.27 -10.28
C GLY A 212 -7.53 0.75 -10.09
N LEU A 213 -8.74 0.20 -9.95
CA LEU A 213 -8.99 -1.23 -9.77
C LEU A 213 -8.34 -2.07 -10.87
N CYS A 214 -7.43 -2.98 -10.51
CA CYS A 214 -6.63 -3.76 -11.47
C CYS A 214 -5.90 -2.89 -12.51
N GLY A 215 -5.54 -1.67 -12.11
CA GLY A 215 -4.75 -0.72 -12.90
C GLY A 215 -3.26 -0.87 -12.62
N ILE A 216 -2.44 -0.47 -13.59
CA ILE A 216 -0.99 -0.44 -13.45
C ILE A 216 -0.47 0.90 -13.94
N THR A 217 0.29 1.58 -13.08
CA THR A 217 0.92 2.88 -13.38
C THR A 217 2.43 2.77 -13.19
N ASP A 218 3.22 3.35 -14.09
CA ASP A 218 4.68 3.38 -13.96
C ASP A 218 5.16 4.47 -12.97
N GLN A 219 6.44 4.42 -12.60
CA GLN A 219 7.08 5.40 -11.71
C GLN A 219 7.14 6.86 -12.17
N ASN A 220 6.68 7.14 -13.38
CA ASN A 220 6.53 8.48 -13.93
C ASN A 220 5.07 8.93 -13.97
N GLY A 221 4.14 8.08 -13.51
CA GLY A 221 2.71 8.35 -13.52
C GLY A 221 2.00 7.94 -14.81
N HIS A 222 2.66 7.23 -15.73
CA HIS A 222 2.01 6.77 -16.96
C HIS A 222 1.22 5.49 -16.71
N VAL A 223 -0.06 5.51 -17.06
CA VAL A 223 -0.93 4.35 -17.02
C VAL A 223 -0.48 3.33 -18.07
N THR A 224 -0.01 2.18 -17.61
CA THR A 224 0.42 1.04 -18.45
C THR A 224 -0.75 0.09 -18.71
N VAL A 225 -1.60 -0.12 -17.71
CA VAL A 225 -2.87 -0.86 -17.81
C VAL A 225 -3.96 0.01 -17.17
N ALA A 226 -4.99 0.35 -17.95
CA ALA A 226 -6.10 1.12 -17.42
C ALA A 226 -6.88 0.30 -16.39
N GLY A 227 -7.28 0.95 -15.28
CA GLY A 227 -8.13 0.31 -14.28
C GLY A 227 -9.49 -0.07 -14.86
N SER A 228 -10.06 -1.14 -14.35
CA SER A 228 -11.45 -1.50 -14.63
C SER A 228 -12.37 -0.50 -13.92
N SER A 229 -13.41 -0.04 -14.60
CA SER A 229 -14.49 0.69 -13.93
C SER A 229 -15.08 -0.21 -12.85
N GLY A 230 -14.98 0.21 -11.58
CA GLY A 230 -15.67 -0.44 -10.47
C GLY A 230 -17.16 -0.52 -10.80
N GLY A 231 -17.72 -1.72 -10.72
CA GLY A 231 -19.16 -1.95 -10.91
C GLY A 231 -19.98 -1.45 -9.74
#